data_AF-A0A446CHL3-F1
#
_entry.id   AF-A0A446CHL3-F1
#
_cell.length_a   1.000
_cell.length_b   1.000
_cell.length_c   1.000
_cell.angle_alpha   90.00
_cell.angle_beta   90.00
_cell.angle_gamma   90.00
#
_symmetry.space_group_name_H-M   'P 1'
#
loop_
_entity.id
_entity.type
_entity.pdbx_description
1 polymer ?
#
loop_
_entity_poly.entity_id
_entity_poly.type
_entity_poly.pdbx_seq_one_letter_code
_entity_poly.pdbx_strand_id
1 'polypeptide(L)'
;MDRAIVLVGVSRTQGDLGRLEAVESAVDRMESWAREQGIPEDRIVRLTDAADRPVTVRRIYRAIDRLIDLDGLEQLIVYFSGHGCMLGRSEFWLLSEAPTDPNAAVNLEVCFDLARYGRIPHVVLISDACRTVAKDVLQSRIYGASIFPSFNDGGPGRGVDIFYATRPGAPALELPTLAGVNEVYQAVYTEVLCDALGGGEPDLVVDGFIRPRPLGDALMALVPKDLLRRGMPIRVGQETDARISSDDRAWIARFDLRKPQGLPRQRPPGPGSAGPGKGIDGEAGRPEDGTPDDDTPEDGMPPLPVGSLVDYLLTHPSDVAGLELQVSRTLSDQAGSLLHSVIRRAIGEEPALREPGFILRGREVRRVVCHDYGGRIGSRADVYHPAPGARLEPYTAWEFPHLSRPAQALLIFRDGSGTLLPVFPRCAGIVEFDAEGGFTLRYEPLEGQAGAEDLRELRWLRAAVAESARQGIFALEPASARMLESRMRGLRFLDPVLALHAAYAYREIGEIDRILALQDYLWRSLDVRLFDLALLSRDLLREDYAGAGVMPAAPLLSTGWVLMDSLGCKLPPEVRELRQYDTGSLWTHYTPEGVRILEAWLQPASGPAEVYEMEAPRA
;
A
#
# COMPACT_ATOMS: atom_id res chain seq x y z
N MET A 1 3.56 -31.52 -2.77
CA MET A 1 3.87 -30.11 -3.05
C MET A 1 4.74 -29.97 -4.26
N ASP A 2 4.03 -29.72 -5.35
CA ASP A 2 4.57 -29.34 -6.64
C ASP A 2 4.83 -27.83 -6.63
N ARG A 3 6.05 -27.44 -7.00
CA ARG A 3 6.56 -26.08 -6.81
C ARG A 3 7.16 -25.56 -8.10
N ALA A 4 7.10 -24.25 -8.29
CA ALA A 4 7.78 -23.53 -9.35
C ALA A 4 8.39 -22.23 -8.82
N ILE A 5 9.40 -21.72 -9.51
CA ILE A 5 10.03 -20.44 -9.19
C ILE A 5 10.28 -19.61 -10.45
N VAL A 6 9.97 -18.32 -10.37
CA VAL A 6 10.33 -17.32 -11.37
C VAL A 6 11.34 -16.36 -10.75
N LEU A 7 12.53 -16.32 -11.32
CA LEU A 7 13.65 -15.50 -10.87
C LEU A 7 13.80 -14.31 -11.82
N VAL A 8 13.56 -13.11 -11.30
CA VAL A 8 13.58 -11.86 -12.05
C VAL A 8 14.76 -11.01 -11.60
N GLY A 9 15.67 -10.68 -12.50
CA GLY A 9 16.84 -9.85 -12.23
C GLY A 9 16.92 -8.65 -13.18
N VAL A 10 16.99 -7.44 -12.64
CA VAL A 10 17.12 -6.20 -13.44
C VAL A 10 18.30 -5.39 -12.93
N SER A 11 19.44 -5.54 -13.61
CA SER A 11 20.68 -4.83 -13.29
C SER A 11 20.67 -3.40 -13.82
N ARG A 12 20.02 -3.18 -14.97
CA ARG A 12 19.93 -1.90 -15.67
C ARG A 12 18.48 -1.56 -15.96
N THR A 13 18.13 -0.33 -15.60
CA THR A 13 16.91 0.35 -16.02
C THR A 13 17.28 1.51 -16.94
N GLN A 14 16.31 2.12 -17.61
CA GLN A 14 16.53 3.40 -18.27
C GLN A 14 16.61 4.54 -17.24
N GLY A 15 16.98 5.74 -17.69
CA GLY A 15 17.18 6.91 -16.83
C GLY A 15 18.48 6.89 -16.02
N ASP A 16 18.55 7.72 -14.99
CA ASP A 16 19.77 7.95 -14.18
C ASP A 16 19.88 7.02 -12.96
N LEU A 17 19.15 5.90 -12.97
CA LEU A 17 19.27 4.85 -11.97
C LEU A 17 20.48 3.99 -12.33
N GLY A 18 21.61 4.24 -11.66
CA GLY A 18 22.88 3.54 -11.90
C GLY A 18 22.74 2.01 -11.92
N ARG A 19 23.67 1.33 -12.60
CA ARG A 19 23.67 -0.13 -12.71
C ARG A 19 23.89 -0.77 -11.32
N LEU A 20 23.09 -1.80 -11.03
CA LEU A 20 23.28 -2.66 -9.87
C LEU A 20 24.20 -3.82 -10.24
N GLU A 21 25.24 -4.05 -9.44
CA GLU A 21 26.29 -5.02 -9.74
C GLU A 21 26.04 -6.39 -9.10
N ALA A 22 25.20 -6.48 -8.06
CA ALA A 22 24.93 -7.72 -7.35
C ALA A 22 23.78 -8.58 -7.92
N VAL A 23 22.96 -8.03 -8.82
CA VAL A 23 21.69 -8.66 -9.28
C VAL A 23 21.90 -10.07 -9.83
N GLU A 24 22.84 -10.26 -10.75
CA GLU A 24 23.07 -11.59 -11.35
C GLU A 24 23.52 -12.62 -10.31
N SER A 25 24.38 -12.23 -9.37
CA SER A 25 24.83 -13.13 -8.30
C SER A 25 23.71 -13.50 -7.33
N ALA A 26 22.78 -12.58 -7.10
CA ALA A 26 21.61 -12.80 -6.25
C ALA A 26 20.62 -13.78 -6.91
N VAL A 27 20.38 -13.62 -8.22
CA VAL A 27 19.61 -14.56 -9.03
C VAL A 27 20.27 -15.95 -9.06
N ASP A 28 21.59 -16.04 -9.28
CA ASP A 28 22.33 -17.32 -9.27
C ASP A 28 22.17 -18.07 -7.95
N ARG A 29 22.21 -17.34 -6.83
CA ARG A 29 22.08 -17.92 -5.48
C ARG A 29 20.68 -18.48 -5.23
N MET A 30 19.64 -17.72 -5.59
CA MET A 30 18.25 -18.18 -5.49
C MET A 30 17.97 -19.36 -6.42
N GLU A 31 18.57 -19.36 -7.62
CA GLU A 31 18.49 -20.49 -8.55
C GLU A 31 19.12 -21.77 -7.95
N SER A 32 20.32 -21.66 -7.39
CA SER A 32 20.98 -22.78 -6.70
C SER A 32 20.14 -23.30 -5.54
N TRP A 33 19.58 -22.40 -4.72
CA TRP A 33 18.70 -22.78 -3.62
C TRP A 33 17.46 -23.53 -4.12
N ALA A 34 16.81 -23.06 -5.18
CA ALA A 34 15.64 -23.73 -5.77
C ALA A 34 15.95 -25.16 -6.22
N ARG A 35 17.15 -25.37 -6.81
CA ARG A 35 17.66 -26.68 -7.21
C ARG A 35 17.89 -27.59 -6.01
N GLU A 36 18.51 -27.07 -4.94
CA GLU A 36 18.71 -27.82 -3.69
C GLU A 36 17.39 -28.21 -3.02
N GLN A 37 16.34 -27.40 -3.18
CA GLN A 37 14.99 -27.70 -2.72
C GLN A 37 14.25 -28.73 -3.59
N GLY A 38 14.85 -29.17 -4.70
CA GLY A 38 14.30 -30.18 -5.60
C GLY A 38 13.20 -29.64 -6.51
N ILE A 39 13.17 -28.34 -6.82
CA ILE A 39 12.28 -27.78 -7.83
C ILE A 39 12.74 -28.30 -9.22
N PRO A 40 11.85 -28.88 -10.04
CA PRO A 40 12.21 -29.39 -11.37
C PRO A 40 12.77 -28.30 -12.30
N GLU A 41 13.70 -28.67 -13.18
CA GLU A 41 14.36 -27.74 -14.12
C GLU A 41 13.37 -26.93 -14.97
N ASP A 42 12.35 -27.60 -15.49
CA ASP A 42 11.29 -27.03 -16.32
C ASP A 42 10.36 -26.07 -15.55
N ARG A 43 10.50 -26.00 -14.23
CA ARG A 43 9.75 -25.12 -13.32
C ARG A 43 10.62 -24.05 -12.66
N ILE A 44 11.90 -23.93 -13.05
CA ILE A 44 12.80 -22.85 -12.68
C ILE A 44 12.94 -21.91 -13.87
N VAL A 45 12.31 -20.73 -13.80
CA VAL A 45 12.33 -19.76 -14.89
C VAL A 45 13.22 -18.57 -14.55
N ARG A 46 14.32 -18.38 -15.30
CA ARG A 46 15.23 -17.24 -15.15
C ARG A 46 14.92 -16.14 -16.18
N LEU A 47 14.67 -14.93 -15.70
CA LEU A 47 14.42 -13.73 -16.50
C LEU A 47 15.31 -12.58 -16.05
N THR A 48 16.46 -12.41 -16.69
CA THR A 48 17.35 -11.26 -16.43
C THR A 48 17.59 -10.39 -17.65
N ASP A 49 18.14 -9.19 -17.41
CA ASP A 49 18.57 -8.22 -18.42
C ASP A 49 20.03 -8.43 -18.90
N ALA A 50 20.63 -9.56 -18.52
CA ALA A 50 21.88 -10.05 -19.09
C ALA A 50 21.76 -10.26 -20.61
N ALA A 51 22.91 -10.17 -21.30
CA ALA A 51 22.99 -10.24 -22.76
C ALA A 51 22.07 -9.22 -23.47
N ASP A 52 21.88 -8.05 -22.86
CA ASP A 52 21.08 -6.94 -23.40
C ASP A 52 19.64 -7.34 -23.75
N ARG A 53 19.03 -8.23 -22.95
CA ARG A 53 17.66 -8.70 -23.18
C ARG A 53 16.69 -8.09 -22.16
N PRO A 54 15.96 -7.01 -22.49
CA PRO A 54 15.11 -6.30 -21.55
C PRO A 54 14.11 -7.22 -20.83
N VAL A 55 14.03 -7.10 -19.51
CA VAL A 55 12.98 -7.71 -18.70
C VAL A 55 11.74 -6.83 -18.81
N THR A 56 10.61 -7.43 -19.17
CA THR A 56 9.33 -6.73 -19.37
C THR A 56 8.22 -7.45 -18.63
N VAL A 57 7.16 -6.71 -18.27
CA VAL A 57 5.98 -7.29 -17.60
C VAL A 57 5.44 -8.48 -18.39
N ARG A 58 5.32 -8.33 -19.72
CA ARG A 58 4.82 -9.38 -20.61
C ARG A 58 5.66 -10.66 -20.56
N ARG A 59 6.98 -10.57 -20.40
CA ARG A 59 7.86 -11.75 -20.28
C ARG A 59 7.62 -12.47 -18.96
N ILE A 60 7.50 -11.73 -17.87
CA ILE A 60 7.22 -12.29 -16.54
C ILE A 60 5.82 -12.90 -16.49
N TYR A 61 4.82 -12.16 -16.96
CA TYR A 61 3.44 -12.63 -17.07
C TYR A 61 3.35 -13.95 -17.84
N ARG A 62 3.94 -14.04 -19.05
CA ARG A 62 3.90 -15.27 -19.86
C ARG A 62 4.63 -16.44 -19.19
N ALA A 63 5.64 -16.18 -18.38
CA ALA A 63 6.30 -17.24 -17.62
C ALA A 63 5.39 -17.77 -16.51
N ILE A 64 4.74 -16.88 -15.76
CA ILE A 64 3.81 -17.24 -14.69
C ILE A 64 2.58 -17.95 -15.25
N ASP A 65 1.98 -17.42 -16.31
CA ASP A 65 0.80 -17.98 -16.99
C ASP A 65 1.02 -19.44 -17.41
N ARG A 66 2.17 -19.74 -18.03
CA ARG A 66 2.56 -21.11 -18.40
C ARG A 66 2.72 -22.04 -17.20
N LEU A 67 3.19 -21.52 -16.07
CA LEU A 67 3.34 -22.31 -14.85
C LEU A 67 1.98 -22.58 -14.19
N ILE A 68 1.06 -21.62 -14.23
CA ILE A 68 -0.31 -21.80 -13.71
C ILE A 68 -1.06 -22.89 -14.48
N ASP A 69 -0.81 -23.02 -15.79
CA ASP A 69 -1.41 -24.07 -16.62
C ASP A 69 -0.87 -25.48 -16.33
N LEU A 70 0.16 -25.62 -15.49
CA LEU A 70 0.61 -26.93 -15.04
C LEU A 70 -0.37 -27.50 -14.00
N ASP A 71 -0.95 -28.66 -14.32
CA ASP A 71 -1.80 -29.39 -13.38
C ASP A 71 -1.05 -29.67 -12.06
N GLY A 72 -1.68 -29.27 -10.95
CA GLY A 72 -1.21 -29.59 -9.61
C GLY A 72 -0.15 -28.64 -9.02
N LEU A 73 0.14 -27.48 -9.62
CA LEU A 73 1.03 -26.49 -8.99
C LEU A 73 0.48 -26.01 -7.63
N GLU A 74 1.16 -26.35 -6.54
CA GLU A 74 0.75 -26.02 -5.17
C GLU A 74 1.41 -24.75 -4.64
N GLN A 75 2.63 -24.42 -5.09
CA GLN A 75 3.34 -23.20 -4.71
C GLN A 75 4.08 -22.55 -5.88
N LEU A 76 3.96 -21.23 -5.99
CA LEU A 76 4.77 -20.41 -6.88
C LEU A 76 5.59 -19.41 -6.07
N ILE A 77 6.90 -19.38 -6.31
CA ILE A 77 7.79 -18.37 -5.76
C ILE A 77 8.16 -17.40 -6.88
N VAL A 78 8.03 -16.10 -6.64
CA VAL A 78 8.52 -15.06 -7.55
C VAL A 78 9.55 -14.23 -6.80
N TYR A 79 10.79 -14.30 -7.25
CA TYR A 79 11.91 -13.56 -6.69
C TYR A 79 12.27 -12.41 -7.63
N PHE A 80 12.47 -11.23 -7.06
CA PHE A 80 12.95 -10.05 -7.78
C PHE A 80 14.20 -9.48 -7.10
N SER A 81 15.20 -9.16 -7.92
CA SER A 81 16.35 -8.35 -7.54
C SER A 81 16.56 -7.22 -8.54
N GLY A 82 16.60 -5.97 -8.06
CA GLY A 82 16.77 -4.81 -8.92
C GLY A 82 16.34 -3.51 -8.25
N HIS A 83 16.17 -2.48 -9.07
CA HIS A 83 15.64 -1.21 -8.58
C HIS A 83 14.16 -1.33 -8.19
N GLY A 84 13.78 -0.59 -7.16
CA GLY A 84 12.41 -0.48 -6.70
C GLY A 84 12.12 0.90 -6.15
N CYS A 85 10.85 1.26 -6.15
CA CYS A 85 10.38 2.49 -5.54
C CYS A 85 9.02 2.29 -4.88
N MET A 86 8.65 3.25 -4.03
CA MET A 86 7.29 3.39 -3.54
C MET A 86 6.62 4.63 -4.12
N LEU A 87 5.37 4.46 -4.55
CA LEU A 87 4.44 5.53 -4.88
C LEU A 87 3.18 5.35 -4.02
N GLY A 88 2.86 6.36 -3.21
CA GLY A 88 1.82 6.24 -2.19
C GLY A 88 2.14 5.10 -1.21
N ARG A 89 1.29 4.07 -1.21
CA ARG A 89 1.43 2.86 -0.40
C ARG A 89 1.82 1.61 -1.19
N SER A 90 1.98 1.73 -2.50
CA SER A 90 2.25 0.61 -3.39
C SER A 90 3.75 0.50 -3.68
N GLU A 91 4.28 -0.72 -3.62
CA GLU A 91 5.64 -1.02 -4.05
C GLU A 91 5.69 -1.38 -5.53
N PHE A 92 6.77 -0.93 -6.17
CA PHE A 92 7.02 -1.17 -7.58
C PHE A 92 8.40 -1.79 -7.79
N TRP A 93 8.44 -2.90 -8.54
CA TRP A 93 9.69 -3.41 -9.12
C TRP A 93 9.94 -2.74 -10.45
N LEU A 94 11.06 -2.03 -10.59
CA LEU A 94 11.40 -1.35 -11.83
C LEU A 94 12.01 -2.33 -12.82
N LEU A 95 11.41 -2.46 -14.00
CA LEU A 95 11.91 -3.33 -15.06
C LEU A 95 12.79 -2.53 -16.04
N SER A 96 13.35 -3.20 -17.03
CA SER A 96 14.46 -2.65 -17.84
C SER A 96 14.12 -1.34 -18.54
N GLU A 97 12.86 -1.06 -18.86
CA GLU A 97 12.42 0.15 -19.58
C GLU A 97 11.89 1.26 -18.64
N ALA A 98 11.80 1.01 -17.34
CA ALA A 98 11.49 2.06 -16.35
C ALA A 98 12.68 3.01 -16.17
N PRO A 99 12.47 4.26 -15.71
CA PRO A 99 11.18 4.92 -15.51
C PRO A 99 10.63 5.58 -16.79
N THR A 100 11.30 5.42 -17.95
CA THR A 100 10.87 6.03 -19.22
C THR A 100 9.51 5.50 -19.66
N ASP A 101 9.30 4.19 -19.59
CA ASP A 101 7.98 3.59 -19.71
C ASP A 101 7.35 3.43 -18.30
N PRO A 102 6.28 4.19 -17.97
CA PRO A 102 5.62 4.11 -16.67
C PRO A 102 4.92 2.76 -16.41
N ASN A 103 4.71 1.93 -17.45
CA ASN A 103 4.15 0.59 -17.33
C ASN A 103 5.23 -0.50 -17.24
N ALA A 104 6.51 -0.16 -17.44
CA ALA A 104 7.63 -1.09 -17.30
C ALA A 104 8.01 -1.32 -15.83
N ALA A 105 7.01 -1.53 -14.98
CA ALA A 105 7.16 -1.86 -13.57
C ALA A 105 6.14 -2.93 -13.15
N VAL A 106 6.47 -3.72 -12.14
CA VAL A 106 5.50 -4.63 -11.50
C VAL A 106 4.90 -3.92 -10.30
N ASN A 107 3.57 -3.81 -10.27
CA ASN A 107 2.83 -3.26 -9.13
C ASN A 107 2.53 -4.39 -8.14
N LEU A 108 3.19 -4.40 -6.97
CA LEU A 108 3.09 -5.52 -6.04
C LEU A 108 1.71 -5.65 -5.39
N GLU A 109 1.03 -4.53 -5.10
CA GLU A 109 -0.31 -4.57 -4.49
C GLU A 109 -1.32 -5.21 -5.45
N VAL A 110 -1.29 -4.85 -6.73
CA VAL A 110 -2.14 -5.48 -7.74
C VAL A 110 -1.80 -6.97 -7.90
N CYS A 111 -0.51 -7.33 -7.85
CA CYS A 111 -0.09 -8.72 -7.92
C CYS A 111 -0.55 -9.53 -6.70
N PHE A 112 -0.50 -8.94 -5.51
CA PHE A 112 -0.98 -9.56 -4.28
C PHE A 112 -2.46 -9.91 -4.39
N ASP A 113 -3.28 -8.92 -4.79
CA ASP A 113 -4.72 -9.11 -4.91
C ASP A 113 -5.07 -10.19 -5.96
N LEU A 114 -4.44 -10.16 -7.13
CA LEU A 114 -4.71 -11.14 -8.19
C LEU A 114 -4.20 -12.54 -7.84
N ALA A 115 -3.05 -12.66 -7.16
CA ALA A 115 -2.55 -13.94 -6.68
C ALA A 115 -3.46 -14.54 -5.59
N ARG A 116 -4.00 -13.69 -4.70
CA ARG A 116 -4.90 -14.10 -3.62
C ARG A 116 -6.19 -14.73 -4.12
N TYR A 117 -6.74 -14.22 -5.22
CA TYR A 117 -7.91 -14.79 -5.88
C TYR A 117 -7.55 -15.66 -7.09
N GLY A 118 -6.27 -16.05 -7.21
CA GLY A 118 -5.76 -16.81 -8.35
C GLY A 118 -5.96 -18.31 -8.23
N ARG A 119 -5.25 -19.08 -9.07
CA ARG A 119 -5.33 -20.56 -9.14
C ARG A 119 -4.26 -21.31 -8.34
N ILE A 120 -3.27 -20.63 -7.78
CA ILE A 120 -2.16 -21.26 -7.03
C ILE A 120 -2.44 -21.17 -5.51
N PRO A 121 -2.47 -22.28 -4.76
CA PRO A 121 -2.77 -22.29 -3.32
C PRO A 121 -1.87 -21.41 -2.45
N HIS A 122 -0.57 -21.33 -2.77
CA HIS A 122 0.39 -20.53 -2.04
C HIS A 122 1.34 -19.78 -2.98
N VAL A 123 1.32 -18.45 -2.94
CA VAL A 123 2.25 -17.60 -3.70
C VAL A 123 3.19 -16.91 -2.72
N VAL A 124 4.49 -16.92 -3.04
CA VAL A 124 5.52 -16.21 -2.27
C VAL A 124 6.22 -15.21 -3.18
N LEU A 125 6.13 -13.93 -2.85
CA LEU A 125 6.84 -12.84 -3.52
C LEU A 125 8.05 -12.44 -2.67
N ILE A 126 9.24 -12.38 -3.25
CA ILE A 126 10.47 -11.99 -2.56
C ILE A 126 11.04 -10.78 -3.28
N SER A 127 11.11 -9.65 -2.59
CA SER A 127 11.50 -8.35 -3.15
C SER A 127 12.84 -7.89 -2.59
N ASP A 128 13.93 -8.13 -3.31
CA ASP A 128 15.24 -7.51 -3.06
C ASP A 128 15.38 -6.21 -3.87
N ALA A 129 14.69 -5.18 -3.40
CA ALA A 129 14.62 -3.87 -4.03
C ALA A 129 14.44 -2.76 -2.99
N CYS A 130 14.85 -1.55 -3.35
CA CYS A 130 14.59 -0.37 -2.53
C CYS A 130 13.09 -0.12 -2.38
N ARG A 131 12.68 0.38 -1.22
CA ARG A 131 11.33 0.91 -0.96
C ARG A 131 11.37 2.41 -0.71
N THR A 132 12.31 3.10 -1.34
CA THR A 132 12.44 4.55 -1.24
C THR A 132 11.36 5.25 -2.06
N VAL A 133 10.92 6.42 -1.61
CA VAL A 133 10.02 7.28 -2.40
C VAL A 133 10.69 7.64 -3.72
N ALA A 134 9.89 7.68 -4.80
CA ALA A 134 10.32 8.19 -6.10
C ALA A 134 11.12 9.50 -5.97
N LYS A 135 12.34 9.50 -6.51
CA LYS A 135 13.28 10.63 -6.35
C LYS A 135 13.06 11.74 -7.37
N ASP A 136 12.39 11.42 -8.49
CA ASP A 136 12.15 12.33 -9.61
C ASP A 136 10.71 12.24 -10.14
N VAL A 137 10.34 13.19 -11.01
CA VAL A 137 8.99 13.31 -11.59
C VAL A 137 8.64 12.10 -12.47
N LEU A 138 9.63 11.45 -13.08
CA LEU A 138 9.41 10.28 -13.93
C LEU A 138 9.05 9.04 -13.09
N GLN A 139 9.79 8.79 -12.01
CA GLN A 139 9.49 7.73 -11.05
C GLN A 139 8.16 7.97 -10.30
N SER A 140 7.75 9.23 -10.17
CA SER A 140 6.46 9.59 -9.55
C SER A 140 5.26 9.30 -10.44
N ARG A 141 5.47 8.92 -11.71
CA ARG A 141 4.42 8.59 -12.70
C ARG A 141 4.39 7.10 -13.07
N ILE A 142 5.00 6.24 -12.25
CA ILE A 142 4.99 4.81 -12.48
C ILE A 142 3.62 4.23 -12.10
N TYR A 143 2.97 3.58 -13.06
CA TYR A 143 1.70 2.87 -12.84
C TYR A 143 1.92 1.39 -12.57
N GLY A 144 2.90 0.81 -13.27
CA GLY A 144 3.17 -0.61 -13.28
C GLY A 144 1.99 -1.48 -13.75
N ALA A 145 2.20 -2.78 -13.78
CA ALA A 145 1.19 -3.74 -14.17
C ALA A 145 1.31 -5.03 -13.35
N SER A 146 0.26 -5.85 -13.40
CA SER A 146 0.28 -7.19 -12.82
C SER A 146 1.09 -8.16 -13.66
N ILE A 147 1.78 -9.09 -12.99
CA ILE A 147 2.38 -10.27 -13.61
C ILE A 147 1.52 -11.53 -13.46
N PHE A 148 0.35 -11.41 -12.80
CA PHE A 148 -0.62 -12.48 -12.62
C PHE A 148 -1.85 -12.29 -13.52
N PRO A 149 -2.36 -13.36 -14.16
CA PRO A 149 -3.66 -13.36 -14.80
C PRO A 149 -4.81 -13.11 -13.81
N SER A 150 -5.92 -12.57 -14.32
CA SER A 150 -7.17 -12.46 -13.58
C SER A 150 -7.99 -13.74 -13.73
N PHE A 151 -8.56 -14.20 -12.62
CA PHE A 151 -9.44 -15.38 -12.58
C PHE A 151 -10.80 -14.98 -12.00
N ASN A 152 -11.86 -15.66 -12.44
CA ASN A 152 -13.21 -15.43 -11.96
C ASN A 152 -13.64 -16.57 -11.03
N ASP A 153 -12.85 -16.74 -9.97
CA ASP A 153 -12.96 -17.87 -9.08
C ASP A 153 -13.36 -17.26 -7.73
N GLY A 154 -14.67 -17.05 -7.50
CA GLY A 154 -15.22 -16.49 -6.26
C GLY A 154 -15.02 -17.36 -5.00
N GLY A 155 -13.93 -18.12 -4.95
CA GLY A 155 -13.51 -18.96 -3.84
C GLY A 155 -12.84 -18.17 -2.71
N PRO A 156 -12.51 -18.85 -1.60
CA PRO A 156 -11.82 -18.24 -0.48
C PRO A 156 -10.42 -17.76 -0.89
N GLY A 157 -9.98 -16.64 -0.30
CA GLY A 157 -8.65 -16.07 -0.56
C GLY A 157 -7.52 -17.05 -0.21
N ARG A 158 -6.52 -17.11 -1.08
CA ARG A 158 -5.35 -17.99 -0.98
C ARG A 158 -4.20 -17.31 -0.24
N GLY A 159 -3.24 -18.12 0.22
CA GLY A 159 -2.08 -17.62 0.94
C GLY A 159 -1.13 -16.90 0.00
N VAL A 160 -0.91 -15.61 0.22
CA VAL A 160 0.12 -14.80 -0.47
C VAL A 160 1.05 -14.20 0.56
N ASP A 161 2.33 -14.54 0.48
CA ASP A 161 3.35 -14.03 1.38
C ASP A 161 4.31 -13.15 0.61
N ILE A 162 4.64 -11.99 1.17
CA ILE A 162 5.62 -11.06 0.59
C ILE A 162 6.74 -10.84 1.60
N PHE A 163 7.98 -11.01 1.14
CA PHE A 163 9.18 -10.68 1.91
C PHE A 163 9.90 -9.51 1.27
N TYR A 164 10.12 -8.45 2.03
CA TYR A 164 10.78 -7.23 1.58
C TYR A 164 12.17 -7.13 2.18
N ALA A 165 13.15 -6.81 1.33
CA ALA A 165 14.52 -6.59 1.75
C ALA A 165 14.70 -5.43 2.72
N THR A 166 13.76 -4.49 2.73
CA THR A 166 13.84 -3.27 3.53
C THR A 166 12.44 -2.77 3.89
N ARG A 167 12.33 -1.93 4.91
CA ARG A 167 11.09 -1.29 5.36
C ARG A 167 10.66 -0.17 4.41
N PRO A 168 9.38 0.27 4.47
CA PRO A 168 8.93 1.42 3.70
C PRO A 168 9.83 2.65 3.90
N GLY A 169 10.24 3.28 2.81
CA GLY A 169 11.09 4.48 2.78
C GLY A 169 12.59 4.21 2.85
N ALA A 170 13.04 2.97 3.03
CA ALA A 170 14.44 2.62 3.19
C ALA A 170 15.05 1.99 1.92
N PRO A 171 16.38 2.08 1.72
CA PRO A 171 17.06 1.41 0.63
C PRO A 171 17.31 -0.08 0.94
N ALA A 172 17.44 -0.88 -0.12
CA ALA A 172 18.09 -2.19 -0.07
C ALA A 172 19.55 -2.05 -0.52
N LEU A 173 20.47 -2.78 0.09
CA LEU A 173 21.91 -2.55 -0.07
C LEU A 173 22.60 -3.67 -0.87
N GLU A 174 23.45 -3.26 -1.80
CA GLU A 174 24.54 -4.09 -2.33
C GLU A 174 25.87 -3.60 -1.80
N LEU A 175 26.74 -4.51 -1.35
CA LEU A 175 28.02 -4.17 -0.75
C LEU A 175 29.17 -4.87 -1.48
N PRO A 176 30.30 -4.18 -1.70
CA PRO A 176 31.49 -4.81 -2.24
C PRO A 176 32.06 -5.80 -1.23
N THR A 177 32.44 -6.97 -1.71
CA THR A 177 33.09 -8.03 -0.96
C THR A 177 34.36 -8.43 -1.71
N LEU A 178 35.48 -8.56 -0.99
CA LEU A 178 36.73 -9.00 -1.61
C LEU A 178 36.69 -10.50 -1.93
N ALA A 179 36.84 -10.83 -3.21
CA ALA A 179 37.06 -12.19 -3.70
C ALA A 179 38.44 -12.28 -4.36
N GLY A 180 39.46 -12.57 -3.56
CA GLY A 180 40.86 -12.49 -3.99
C GLY A 180 41.30 -11.03 -4.12
N VAL A 181 41.61 -10.59 -5.35
CA VAL A 181 41.99 -9.19 -5.68
C VAL A 181 40.86 -8.37 -6.31
N ASN A 182 39.72 -9.00 -6.62
CA ASN A 182 38.58 -8.33 -7.25
C ASN A 182 37.50 -7.97 -6.21
N GLU A 183 36.86 -6.81 -6.39
CA GLU A 183 35.64 -6.45 -5.68
C GLU A 183 34.45 -7.11 -6.38
N VAL A 184 33.67 -7.89 -5.63
CA VAL A 184 32.42 -8.52 -6.08
C VAL A 184 31.30 -7.99 -5.20
N TYR A 185 30.26 -7.42 -5.81
CA TYR A 185 29.12 -6.90 -5.07
C TYR A 185 28.17 -8.03 -4.68
N GLN A 186 27.61 -7.94 -3.47
CA GLN A 186 26.62 -8.89 -2.97
C GLN A 186 25.40 -8.14 -2.45
N ALA A 187 24.21 -8.62 -2.81
CA ALA A 187 22.95 -8.11 -2.30
C ALA A 187 22.76 -8.66 -0.87
N VAL A 188 22.83 -7.77 0.12
CA VAL A 188 22.92 -8.16 1.54
C VAL A 188 21.73 -9.02 1.95
N TYR A 189 20.53 -8.62 1.54
CA TYR A 189 19.31 -9.33 1.88
C TYR A 189 19.27 -10.73 1.27
N THR A 190 19.50 -10.86 -0.04
CA THR A 190 19.48 -12.17 -0.71
C THR A 190 20.53 -13.13 -0.13
N GLU A 191 21.72 -12.64 0.25
CA GLU A 191 22.73 -13.49 0.89
C GLU A 191 22.21 -14.09 2.21
N VAL A 192 21.69 -13.23 3.11
CA VAL A 192 21.16 -13.65 4.41
C VAL A 192 19.93 -14.54 4.26
N LEU A 193 19.04 -14.19 3.33
CA LEU A 193 17.85 -14.98 3.02
C LEU A 193 18.21 -16.38 2.54
N CYS A 194 19.12 -16.50 1.57
CA CYS A 194 19.56 -17.80 1.06
C CYS A 194 20.27 -18.63 2.14
N ASP A 195 21.07 -17.99 3.00
CA ASP A 195 21.73 -18.67 4.12
C ASP A 195 20.70 -19.22 5.11
N ALA A 196 19.68 -18.43 5.49
CA ALA A 196 18.59 -18.87 6.35
C ALA A 196 17.78 -20.00 5.69
N LEU A 197 17.35 -19.81 4.43
CA LEU A 197 16.60 -20.80 3.65
C LEU A 197 17.39 -22.08 3.36
N GLY A 198 18.73 -22.02 3.42
CA GLY A 198 19.64 -23.17 3.32
C GLY A 198 19.89 -23.89 4.65
N GLY A 199 19.28 -23.44 5.75
CA GLY A 199 19.42 -24.04 7.07
C GLY A 199 20.59 -23.49 7.91
N GLY A 200 21.11 -22.31 7.56
CA GLY A 200 22.17 -21.63 8.32
C GLY A 200 21.75 -21.22 9.74
N GLU A 201 20.44 -21.18 10.00
CA GLU A 201 19.85 -20.92 11.32
C GLU A 201 19.01 -22.13 11.74
N PRO A 202 19.59 -23.10 12.48
CA PRO A 202 18.94 -24.38 12.79
C PRO A 202 17.62 -24.25 13.54
N ASP A 203 17.49 -23.21 14.37
CA ASP A 203 16.30 -22.95 15.18
C ASP A 203 15.06 -22.59 14.31
N LEU A 204 15.27 -22.18 13.05
CA LEU A 204 14.18 -21.93 12.11
C LEU A 204 13.63 -23.21 11.47
N VAL A 205 14.36 -24.32 11.55
CA VAL A 205 13.97 -25.60 10.96
C VAL A 205 13.14 -26.38 11.97
N VAL A 206 11.82 -26.18 11.94
CA VAL A 206 10.87 -26.86 12.83
C VAL A 206 10.14 -27.96 12.04
N ASP A 207 10.19 -29.19 12.54
CA ASP A 207 9.64 -30.39 11.88
C ASP A 207 10.15 -30.60 10.45
N GLY A 208 11.37 -30.12 10.15
CA GLY A 208 11.97 -30.21 8.83
C GLY A 208 11.52 -29.11 7.85
N PHE A 209 10.85 -28.06 8.33
CA PHE A 209 10.37 -26.96 7.49
C PHE A 209 10.80 -25.60 8.03
N ILE A 210 11.04 -24.66 7.13
CA ILE A 210 11.09 -23.22 7.45
C ILE A 210 9.74 -22.62 7.07
N ARG A 211 9.09 -21.99 8.05
CA ARG A 211 7.75 -21.39 7.90
C ARG A 211 7.82 -19.88 7.64
N PRO A 212 6.83 -19.27 6.97
CA PRO A 212 6.89 -17.87 6.57
C PRO A 212 7.04 -16.86 7.73
N ARG A 213 6.20 -16.92 8.77
CA ARG A 213 6.27 -15.94 9.89
C ARG A 213 7.62 -16.03 10.65
N PRO A 214 8.07 -17.22 11.12
CA PRO A 214 9.36 -17.32 11.80
C PRO A 214 10.55 -16.88 10.94
N LEU A 215 10.50 -17.13 9.62
CA LEU A 215 11.52 -16.63 8.71
C LEU A 215 11.53 -15.10 8.64
N GLY A 216 10.35 -14.47 8.49
CA GLY A 216 10.23 -13.01 8.47
C GLY A 216 10.76 -12.38 9.76
N ASP A 217 10.38 -12.94 10.90
CA ASP A 217 10.85 -12.50 12.22
C ASP A 217 12.38 -12.63 12.37
N ALA A 218 12.94 -13.74 11.90
CA ALA A 218 14.37 -13.97 11.95
C ALA A 218 15.16 -13.02 11.05
N LEU A 219 14.68 -12.75 9.83
CA LEU A 219 15.36 -11.86 8.88
C LEU A 219 15.51 -10.44 9.44
N MET A 220 14.55 -9.96 10.24
CA MET A 220 14.63 -8.66 10.93
C MET A 220 15.83 -8.56 11.86
N ALA A 221 16.29 -9.69 12.42
CA ALA A 221 17.48 -9.75 13.28
C ALA A 221 18.75 -10.11 12.50
N LEU A 222 18.64 -11.02 11.53
CA LEU A 222 19.79 -11.58 10.82
C LEU A 222 20.43 -10.57 9.86
N VAL A 223 19.64 -9.76 9.17
CA VAL A 223 20.16 -8.79 8.19
C VAL A 223 20.99 -7.68 8.87
N PRO A 224 20.51 -7.01 9.94
CA PRO A 224 21.34 -6.07 10.69
C PRO A 224 22.60 -6.71 11.28
N LYS A 225 22.49 -7.95 11.78
CA LYS A 225 23.64 -8.71 12.29
C LYS A 225 24.67 -8.97 11.20
N ASP A 226 24.24 -9.28 9.98
CA ASP A 226 25.14 -9.47 8.85
C ASP A 226 25.86 -8.18 8.44
N LEU A 227 25.15 -7.05 8.39
CA LEU A 227 25.75 -5.74 8.13
C LEU A 227 26.85 -5.40 9.14
N LEU A 228 26.61 -5.66 10.43
CA LEU A 228 27.61 -5.49 11.49
C LEU A 228 28.81 -6.42 11.30
N ARG A 229 28.60 -7.68 10.92
CA ARG A 229 29.69 -8.63 10.62
C ARG A 229 30.55 -8.16 9.44
N ARG A 230 29.95 -7.50 8.45
CA ARG A 230 30.65 -6.90 7.31
C ARG A 230 31.36 -5.58 7.64
N GLY A 231 31.34 -5.15 8.90
CA GLY A 231 32.02 -3.93 9.35
C GLY A 231 31.30 -2.65 8.95
N MET A 232 30.01 -2.71 8.61
CA MET A 232 29.24 -1.49 8.32
C MET A 232 28.98 -0.70 9.61
N PRO A 233 29.02 0.64 9.56
CA PRO A 233 28.68 1.48 10.71
C PRO A 233 27.24 1.21 11.17
N ILE A 234 26.97 1.30 12.48
CA ILE A 234 25.63 1.11 13.07
C ILE A 234 24.54 1.99 12.40
N ARG A 235 24.93 3.13 11.81
CA ARG A 235 24.02 4.05 11.10
C ARG A 235 23.60 3.57 9.71
N VAL A 236 24.31 2.62 9.11
CA VAL A 236 23.95 1.97 7.85
C VAL A 236 23.11 0.76 8.20
N GLY A 237 21.80 0.92 8.17
CA GLY A 237 20.83 -0.11 8.51
C GLY A 237 20.01 -0.54 7.30
N GLN A 238 19.69 -1.82 7.26
CA GLN A 238 18.67 -2.40 6.39
C GLN A 238 17.77 -3.25 7.27
N GLU A 239 16.56 -2.74 7.53
CA GLU A 239 15.55 -3.39 8.36
C GLU A 239 14.54 -4.05 7.44
N THR A 240 14.43 -5.38 7.48
CA THR A 240 13.53 -6.13 6.61
C THR A 240 12.07 -6.01 7.07
N ASP A 241 11.15 -6.40 6.19
CA ASP A 241 9.71 -6.38 6.47
C ASP A 241 9.04 -7.56 5.74
N ALA A 242 7.86 -8.01 6.20
CA ALA A 242 7.13 -9.11 5.59
C ALA A 242 5.61 -8.99 5.78
N ARG A 243 4.86 -9.30 4.71
CA ARG A 243 3.39 -9.41 4.71
C ARG A 243 3.00 -10.87 4.54
N ILE A 244 2.57 -11.53 5.62
CA ILE A 244 2.29 -12.97 5.63
C ILE A 244 0.80 -13.23 5.79
N SER A 245 0.16 -13.75 4.74
CA SER A 245 -1.27 -14.09 4.75
C SER A 245 -1.55 -15.60 4.66
N SER A 246 -0.53 -16.42 4.41
CA SER A 246 -0.64 -17.88 4.45
C SER A 246 -0.90 -18.42 5.86
N ASP A 247 -1.42 -19.63 5.94
CA ASP A 247 -1.66 -20.31 7.21
C ASP A 247 -0.36 -20.82 7.85
N ASP A 248 -0.41 -21.16 9.14
CA ASP A 248 0.79 -21.57 9.89
C ASP A 248 1.38 -22.91 9.44
N ARG A 249 0.70 -23.70 8.59
CA ARG A 249 1.23 -24.94 8.00
C ARG A 249 1.97 -24.69 6.68
N ALA A 250 1.84 -23.50 6.10
CA ALA A 250 2.60 -23.10 4.93
C ALA A 250 4.11 -23.10 5.23
N TRP A 251 4.92 -23.39 4.22
CA TRP A 251 6.37 -23.51 4.34
C TRP A 251 7.07 -23.06 3.06
N ILE A 252 8.33 -22.61 3.19
CA ILE A 252 9.12 -22.05 2.10
C ILE A 252 10.34 -22.93 1.81
N ALA A 253 10.96 -23.53 2.82
CA ALA A 253 12.03 -24.50 2.65
C ALA A 253 11.71 -25.80 3.39
N ARG A 254 12.20 -26.91 2.84
CA ARG A 254 12.05 -28.26 3.40
C ARG A 254 13.41 -28.94 3.51
N PHE A 255 13.59 -29.67 4.60
CA PHE A 255 14.79 -30.41 4.95
C PHE A 255 14.46 -31.87 5.24
N ASP A 256 15.33 -32.79 4.82
CA ASP A 256 15.23 -34.20 5.17
C ASP A 256 15.86 -34.44 6.54
N LEU A 257 15.03 -34.67 7.56
CA LEU A 257 15.45 -34.93 8.95
C LEU A 257 16.31 -36.20 9.10
N ARG A 258 16.40 -37.07 8.08
CA ARG A 258 17.18 -38.32 8.11
C ARG A 258 18.60 -38.18 7.57
N LYS A 259 18.94 -37.05 6.94
CA LYS A 259 20.31 -36.73 6.53
C LYS A 259 20.93 -35.83 7.61
N PRO A 260 22.11 -36.16 8.17
CA PRO A 260 22.80 -35.23 9.07
C PRO A 260 23.08 -33.94 8.30
N GLN A 261 22.50 -32.84 8.78
CA GLN A 261 22.72 -31.52 8.21
C GLN A 261 24.20 -31.16 8.46
N GLY A 262 24.97 -31.07 7.39
CA GLY A 262 26.42 -30.92 7.45
C GLY A 262 26.86 -29.60 8.07
N LEU A 263 27.98 -29.68 8.79
CA LEU A 263 28.84 -28.60 9.30
C LEU A 263 28.90 -27.33 8.40
N PRO A 264 29.21 -26.15 8.98
CA PRO A 264 29.31 -24.89 8.25
C PRO A 264 30.16 -25.06 6.98
N ARG A 265 29.55 -24.83 5.81
CA ARG A 265 30.21 -24.98 4.50
C ARG A 265 31.37 -23.99 4.39
N GLN A 266 32.57 -24.50 4.18
CA GLN A 266 33.69 -23.69 3.66
C GLN A 266 33.38 -23.26 2.22
N ARG A 267 33.61 -21.97 1.93
CA ARG A 267 33.45 -21.35 0.60
C ARG A 267 34.16 -22.17 -0.50
N PRO A 268 33.53 -22.42 -1.65
CA PRO A 268 34.24 -22.95 -2.81
C PRO A 268 35.22 -21.89 -3.36
N PRO A 269 36.40 -22.29 -3.86
CA PRO A 269 37.26 -21.39 -4.62
C PRO A 269 36.62 -21.08 -5.98
N GLY A 270 36.73 -19.82 -6.40
CA GLY A 270 36.06 -19.26 -7.58
C GLY A 270 36.44 -19.93 -8.92
N PRO A 271 35.63 -19.74 -9.97
CA PRO A 271 35.84 -20.40 -11.25
C PRO A 271 37.08 -19.84 -11.96
N GLY A 272 38.02 -20.75 -12.21
CA GLY A 272 39.19 -20.53 -13.04
C GLY A 272 38.84 -20.40 -14.52
N SER A 273 39.62 -19.58 -15.20
CA SER A 273 39.57 -19.24 -16.62
C SER A 273 39.86 -20.40 -17.59
N ALA A 274 39.18 -20.31 -18.74
CA ALA A 274 39.63 -20.65 -20.10
C ALA A 274 39.51 -22.08 -20.65
N GLY A 275 38.85 -22.16 -21.83
CA GLY A 275 38.94 -23.25 -22.80
C GLY A 275 37.97 -23.06 -23.99
N PRO A 276 38.44 -22.94 -25.26
CA PRO A 276 37.60 -22.55 -26.40
C PRO A 276 36.96 -23.75 -27.10
N GLY A 277 35.67 -23.64 -27.45
CA GLY A 277 34.96 -24.62 -28.29
C GLY A 277 34.24 -23.90 -29.43
N LYS A 278 34.91 -23.81 -30.59
CA LYS A 278 34.52 -24.42 -31.88
C LYS A 278 33.05 -24.26 -32.26
N GLY A 279 32.84 -23.42 -33.27
CA GLY A 279 31.58 -23.25 -33.97
C GLY A 279 31.10 -24.50 -34.69
N ILE A 280 29.81 -24.45 -34.99
CA ILE A 280 29.15 -25.28 -35.99
C ILE A 280 28.08 -24.41 -36.63
N ASP A 281 28.21 -24.25 -37.93
CA ASP A 281 27.28 -23.59 -38.83
C ASP A 281 25.95 -24.36 -38.89
N GLY A 282 24.85 -23.64 -39.13
CA GLY A 282 23.52 -24.25 -39.20
C GLY A 282 22.44 -23.28 -39.67
N GLU A 283 22.55 -22.90 -40.94
CA GLU A 283 21.51 -22.55 -41.92
C GLU A 283 20.23 -21.78 -41.53
N ALA A 284 20.06 -20.70 -42.30
CA ALA A 284 18.88 -19.87 -42.43
C ALA A 284 17.69 -20.63 -43.06
N GLY A 285 16.54 -20.57 -42.41
CA GLY A 285 15.22 -20.80 -43.01
C GLY A 285 14.50 -19.47 -43.22
N ARG A 286 14.17 -19.14 -44.48
CA ARG A 286 13.32 -18.01 -44.87
C ARG A 286 11.85 -18.27 -44.48
N PRO A 287 11.04 -17.20 -44.28
CA PRO A 287 9.63 -17.32 -43.95
C PRO A 287 8.80 -17.66 -45.19
N GLU A 288 7.83 -18.56 -45.05
CA GLU A 288 6.80 -18.81 -46.07
C GLU A 288 5.58 -17.93 -45.80
N ASP A 289 5.17 -17.24 -46.86
CA ASP A 289 3.91 -16.52 -47.04
C ASP A 289 2.72 -17.47 -46.92
N GLY A 290 1.72 -17.07 -46.14
CA GLY A 290 0.41 -17.70 -46.06
C GLY A 290 -0.66 -16.62 -45.79
N THR A 291 -1.55 -16.48 -46.77
CA THR A 291 -2.57 -15.44 -46.99
C THR A 291 -3.64 -15.27 -45.89
N PRO A 292 -4.36 -14.13 -45.89
CA PRO A 292 -5.08 -13.59 -44.74
C PRO A 292 -6.46 -14.24 -44.55
N ASP A 293 -6.76 -14.63 -43.32
CA ASP A 293 -8.15 -14.84 -42.90
C ASP A 293 -8.79 -13.48 -42.63
N ASP A 294 -9.79 -13.20 -43.47
CA ASP A 294 -10.73 -12.12 -43.44
C ASP A 294 -11.77 -12.41 -42.34
N ASP A 295 -11.44 -12.02 -41.10
CA ASP A 295 -12.44 -11.79 -40.05
C ASP A 295 -12.40 -10.30 -39.70
N THR A 296 -13.38 -9.59 -40.25
CA THR A 296 -13.69 -8.21 -39.87
C THR A 296 -14.07 -8.18 -38.38
N PRO A 297 -13.41 -7.38 -37.53
CA PRO A 297 -13.93 -7.12 -36.20
C PRO A 297 -15.11 -6.17 -36.35
N GLU A 298 -16.30 -6.62 -35.93
CA GLU A 298 -17.38 -5.72 -35.54
C GLU A 298 -16.84 -4.71 -34.52
N ASP A 299 -17.25 -3.45 -34.67
CA ASP A 299 -16.93 -2.30 -33.81
C ASP A 299 -17.15 -2.60 -32.31
N GLY A 300 -16.13 -3.15 -31.67
CA GLY A 300 -16.05 -3.34 -30.23
C GLY A 300 -14.97 -2.43 -29.68
N MET A 301 -15.32 -1.22 -29.26
CA MET A 301 -14.42 -0.36 -28.48
C MET A 301 -13.82 -1.18 -27.32
N PRO A 302 -12.50 -1.12 -27.07
CA PRO A 302 -11.88 -1.85 -25.97
C PRO A 302 -12.52 -1.44 -24.63
N PRO A 303 -12.65 -2.37 -23.67
CA PRO A 303 -13.32 -2.09 -22.41
C PRO A 303 -12.61 -0.98 -21.64
N LEU A 304 -13.39 -0.09 -21.01
CA LEU A 304 -12.85 1.06 -20.30
C LEU A 304 -11.94 0.59 -19.13
N PRO A 305 -10.67 1.04 -19.08
CA PRO A 305 -9.78 0.71 -17.97
C PRO A 305 -10.17 1.47 -16.71
N VAL A 306 -9.79 0.94 -15.54
CA VAL A 306 -10.19 1.47 -14.24
C VAL A 306 -9.76 2.93 -14.03
N GLY A 307 -8.57 3.34 -14.49
CA GLY A 307 -8.10 4.73 -14.39
C GLY A 307 -8.99 5.71 -15.16
N SER A 308 -9.37 5.36 -16.39
CA SER A 308 -10.29 6.18 -17.19
C SER A 308 -11.71 6.22 -16.61
N LEU A 309 -12.14 5.16 -15.91
CA LEU A 309 -13.38 5.20 -15.14
C LEU A 309 -13.27 6.18 -13.96
N VAL A 310 -12.16 6.15 -13.20
CA VAL A 310 -11.93 7.09 -12.09
C VAL A 310 -12.01 8.53 -12.59
N ASP A 311 -11.28 8.87 -13.65
CA ASP A 311 -11.36 10.20 -14.27
C ASP A 311 -12.78 10.56 -14.68
N TYR A 312 -13.51 9.63 -15.29
CA TYR A 312 -14.89 9.85 -15.69
C TYR A 312 -15.81 10.12 -14.49
N LEU A 313 -15.71 9.32 -13.42
CA LEU A 313 -16.49 9.50 -12.18
C LEU A 313 -16.22 10.86 -11.51
N LEU A 314 -14.97 11.32 -11.56
CA LEU A 314 -14.54 12.59 -10.96
C LEU A 314 -14.93 13.79 -11.82
N THR A 315 -15.11 13.60 -13.12
CA THR A 315 -15.43 14.69 -14.07
C THR A 315 -16.92 14.82 -14.37
N HIS A 316 -17.73 13.79 -14.11
CA HIS A 316 -19.16 13.78 -14.44
C HIS A 316 -20.06 13.77 -13.19
N PRO A 317 -21.13 14.58 -13.14
CA PRO A 317 -22.14 14.53 -12.09
C PRO A 317 -22.79 13.15 -11.97
N SER A 318 -23.26 12.81 -10.77
CA SER A 318 -23.90 11.51 -10.47
C SER A 318 -25.00 11.12 -11.48
N ASP A 319 -25.83 12.07 -11.92
CA ASP A 319 -26.94 11.84 -12.85
C ASP A 319 -26.50 11.53 -14.28
N VAL A 320 -25.35 12.06 -14.70
CA VAL A 320 -24.77 11.85 -16.04
C VAL A 320 -23.98 10.55 -16.06
N ALA A 321 -23.19 10.31 -14.99
CA ALA A 321 -22.32 9.15 -14.92
C ALA A 321 -23.09 7.83 -14.80
N GLY A 322 -24.18 7.79 -14.03
CA GLY A 322 -25.00 6.59 -13.88
C GLY A 322 -25.70 6.15 -15.18
N LEU A 323 -26.15 7.10 -16.03
CA LEU A 323 -26.91 6.81 -17.23
C LEU A 323 -26.02 6.41 -18.43
N GLU A 324 -24.89 7.08 -18.65
CA GLU A 324 -23.99 6.77 -19.77
C GLU A 324 -23.17 5.48 -19.55
N LEU A 325 -22.75 5.20 -18.31
CA LEU A 325 -21.98 3.99 -17.97
C LEU A 325 -22.83 2.72 -18.06
N GLN A 326 -24.14 2.80 -17.79
CA GLN A 326 -25.06 1.66 -17.90
C GLN A 326 -25.53 1.41 -19.34
N VAL A 327 -25.53 2.42 -20.22
CA VAL A 327 -26.19 2.37 -21.53
C VAL A 327 -25.21 2.24 -22.71
N SER A 328 -23.92 2.59 -22.57
CA SER A 328 -23.06 2.77 -23.76
C SER A 328 -21.60 2.27 -23.69
N ARG A 329 -21.15 1.61 -22.61
CA ARG A 329 -19.74 1.17 -22.52
C ARG A 329 -19.56 -0.24 -21.97
N THR A 330 -18.72 -1.03 -22.64
CA THR A 330 -18.14 -2.25 -22.07
C THR A 330 -17.10 -1.84 -21.03
N LEU A 331 -17.26 -2.26 -19.77
CA LEU A 331 -16.31 -2.00 -18.69
C LEU A 331 -15.38 -3.21 -18.51
N SER A 332 -14.13 -2.97 -18.10
CA SER A 332 -13.29 -4.05 -17.55
C SER A 332 -13.86 -4.54 -16.21
N ASP A 333 -13.58 -5.78 -15.82
CA ASP A 333 -14.09 -6.34 -14.55
C ASP A 333 -13.68 -5.49 -13.33
N GLN A 334 -12.45 -4.99 -13.32
CA GLN A 334 -11.96 -4.09 -12.27
C GLN A 334 -12.73 -2.76 -12.26
N ALA A 335 -12.99 -2.16 -13.43
CA ALA A 335 -13.81 -0.96 -13.54
C ALA A 335 -15.26 -1.21 -13.12
N GLY A 336 -15.84 -2.35 -13.51
CA GLY A 336 -17.19 -2.76 -13.11
C GLY A 336 -17.32 -2.94 -11.60
N SER A 337 -16.34 -3.61 -10.97
CA SER A 337 -16.28 -3.80 -9.52
C SER A 337 -16.16 -2.48 -8.77
N LEU A 338 -15.26 -1.59 -9.23
CA LEU A 338 -15.12 -0.24 -8.67
C LEU A 338 -16.43 0.54 -8.77
N LEU A 339 -17.03 0.60 -9.97
CA LEU A 339 -18.28 1.31 -10.20
C LEU A 339 -19.40 0.75 -9.31
N HIS A 340 -19.49 -0.57 -9.16
CA HIS A 340 -20.46 -1.19 -8.27
C HIS A 340 -20.25 -0.76 -6.80
N SER A 341 -19.00 -0.74 -6.33
CA SER A 341 -18.66 -0.26 -4.98
C SER A 341 -19.04 1.21 -4.78
N VAL A 342 -18.72 2.06 -5.78
CA VAL A 342 -19.05 3.49 -5.77
C VAL A 342 -20.56 3.70 -5.73
N ILE A 343 -21.32 3.04 -6.60
CA ILE A 343 -22.79 3.13 -6.64
C ILE A 343 -23.38 2.68 -5.31
N ARG A 344 -22.95 1.52 -4.79
CA ARG A 344 -23.45 0.97 -3.53
C ARG A 344 -23.22 1.93 -2.36
N ARG A 345 -22.05 2.57 -2.30
CA ARG A 345 -21.72 3.56 -1.25
C ARG A 345 -22.42 4.89 -1.45
N ALA A 346 -22.59 5.36 -2.69
CA ALA A 346 -23.21 6.63 -2.99
C ALA A 346 -24.73 6.64 -2.76
N ILE A 347 -25.40 5.51 -3.00
CA ILE A 347 -26.84 5.32 -2.74
C ILE A 347 -27.14 5.18 -1.24
N GLY A 348 -26.11 4.91 -0.42
CA GLY A 348 -26.25 4.74 1.01
C GLY A 348 -26.94 5.92 1.69
N GLU A 349 -27.86 5.62 2.60
CA GLU A 349 -28.42 6.61 3.52
C GLU A 349 -27.59 6.65 4.81
N GLU A 350 -27.41 7.86 5.35
CA GLU A 350 -26.76 8.06 6.63
C GLU A 350 -27.81 8.37 7.71
N PRO A 351 -27.58 7.98 8.97
CA PRO A 351 -28.44 8.35 10.09
C PRO A 351 -28.65 9.85 10.17
N ALA A 352 -29.82 10.30 10.64
CA ALA A 352 -30.08 11.71 10.85
C ALA A 352 -29.11 12.30 11.89
N LEU A 353 -28.26 13.23 11.45
CA LEU A 353 -27.23 13.86 12.25
C LEU A 353 -27.71 15.21 12.79
N ARG A 354 -28.01 15.30 14.08
CA ARG A 354 -28.52 16.53 14.71
C ARG A 354 -27.46 17.31 15.47
N GLU A 355 -26.42 16.62 15.93
CA GLU A 355 -25.35 17.20 16.73
C GLU A 355 -23.99 16.88 16.10
N PRO A 356 -23.00 17.77 16.24
CA PRO A 356 -21.61 17.49 15.91
C PRO A 356 -21.09 16.26 16.65
N GLY A 357 -20.12 15.55 16.07
CA GLY A 357 -19.51 14.41 16.74
C GLY A 357 -19.15 13.26 15.80
N PHE A 358 -19.34 12.03 16.27
CA PHE A 358 -19.00 10.84 15.50
C PHE A 358 -20.09 9.77 15.52
N ILE A 359 -20.27 9.10 14.38
CA ILE A 359 -21.00 7.83 14.27
C ILE A 359 -19.99 6.71 14.07
N LEU A 360 -20.10 5.66 14.89
CA LEU A 360 -19.21 4.51 14.91
C LEU A 360 -19.96 3.25 14.47
N ARG A 361 -19.35 2.50 13.55
CA ARG A 361 -19.85 1.22 13.04
C ARG A 361 -18.75 0.16 13.03
N GLY A 362 -19.11 -1.09 13.28
CA GLY A 362 -18.19 -2.24 13.24
C GLY A 362 -17.31 -2.41 14.49
N ARG A 363 -17.14 -1.38 15.33
CA ARG A 363 -16.44 -1.46 16.62
C ARG A 363 -17.09 -0.59 17.68
N GLU A 364 -16.91 -1.00 18.93
CA GLU A 364 -17.37 -0.26 20.10
C GLU A 364 -16.25 0.63 20.67
N VAL A 365 -16.58 1.91 20.86
CA VAL A 365 -15.74 2.87 21.56
C VAL A 365 -15.95 2.69 23.07
N ARG A 366 -14.86 2.52 23.79
CA ARG A 366 -14.86 2.44 25.26
C ARG A 366 -14.94 3.83 25.87
N ARG A 367 -14.18 4.79 25.34
CA ARG A 367 -14.05 6.14 25.88
C ARG A 367 -13.74 7.14 24.78
N VAL A 368 -14.30 8.34 24.90
CA VAL A 368 -13.92 9.50 24.07
C VAL A 368 -13.31 10.55 24.98
N VAL A 369 -12.12 11.04 24.59
CA VAL A 369 -11.38 12.07 25.33
C VAL A 369 -11.27 13.31 24.47
N CYS A 370 -11.70 14.45 25.00
CA CYS A 370 -11.58 15.75 24.34
C CYS A 370 -11.27 16.83 25.40
N HIS A 371 -10.12 17.50 25.28
CA HIS A 371 -9.69 18.51 26.25
C HIS A 371 -10.13 19.93 25.88
N ASP A 372 -10.42 20.19 24.60
CA ASP A 372 -10.76 21.51 24.07
C ASP A 372 -12.28 21.79 24.01
N TYR A 373 -13.08 20.99 24.71
CA TYR A 373 -14.55 21.08 24.71
C TYR A 373 -15.09 21.17 26.13
N GLY A 374 -15.72 22.30 26.47
CA GLY A 374 -16.29 22.56 27.80
C GLY A 374 -17.72 22.04 28.01
N GLY A 375 -18.25 21.25 27.08
CA GLY A 375 -19.59 20.67 27.18
C GLY A 375 -19.56 19.19 27.58
N ARG A 376 -20.74 18.61 27.81
CA ARG A 376 -20.85 17.17 28.11
C ARG A 376 -20.97 16.39 26.81
N ILE A 377 -20.01 15.48 26.57
CA ILE A 377 -20.11 14.50 25.48
C ILE A 377 -21.27 13.55 25.78
N GLY A 378 -22.17 13.38 24.81
CA GLY A 378 -23.30 12.45 24.87
C GLY A 378 -23.02 11.18 24.06
N SER A 379 -23.64 10.06 24.41
CA SER A 379 -23.60 8.85 23.59
C SER A 379 -24.98 8.24 23.46
N ARG A 380 -25.28 7.75 22.25
CA ARG A 380 -26.54 7.11 21.89
C ARG A 380 -26.26 5.91 20.99
N ALA A 381 -26.81 4.76 21.33
CA ALA A 381 -26.86 3.60 20.44
C ALA A 381 -28.21 3.58 19.72
N ASP A 382 -28.20 3.29 18.43
CA ASP A 382 -29.40 3.27 17.59
C ASP A 382 -29.18 2.37 16.36
N VAL A 383 -30.20 2.22 15.51
CA VAL A 383 -30.13 1.45 14.26
C VAL A 383 -30.58 2.31 13.08
N TYR A 384 -30.08 2.02 11.88
CA TYR A 384 -30.48 2.71 10.65
C TYR A 384 -30.61 1.75 9.47
N HIS A 385 -31.30 2.20 8.42
CA HIS A 385 -31.38 1.50 7.14
C HIS A 385 -30.31 2.04 6.20
N PRO A 386 -29.27 1.28 5.86
CA PRO A 386 -28.19 1.77 5.01
C PRO A 386 -28.62 1.92 3.55
N ALA A 387 -29.63 1.17 3.12
CA ALA A 387 -30.21 1.27 1.79
C ALA A 387 -31.65 0.69 1.78
N PRO A 388 -32.49 1.06 0.80
CA PRO A 388 -33.80 0.45 0.62
C PRO A 388 -33.72 -1.08 0.54
N GLY A 389 -34.44 -1.79 1.41
CA GLY A 389 -34.44 -3.26 1.47
C GLY A 389 -33.26 -3.91 2.18
N ALA A 390 -32.29 -3.12 2.67
CA ALA A 390 -31.19 -3.63 3.49
C ALA A 390 -31.61 -3.89 4.95
N ARG A 391 -30.88 -4.79 5.63
CA ARG A 391 -31.07 -5.05 7.06
C ARG A 391 -30.71 -3.81 7.88
N LEU A 392 -31.39 -3.63 9.01
CA LEU A 392 -31.03 -2.61 9.99
C LEU A 392 -29.62 -2.86 10.51
N GLU A 393 -28.81 -1.81 10.54
CA GLU A 393 -27.44 -1.85 11.05
C GLU A 393 -27.32 -1.02 12.33
N PRO A 394 -26.70 -1.56 13.39
CA PRO A 394 -26.47 -0.81 14.62
C PRO A 394 -25.33 0.19 14.46
N TYR A 395 -25.45 1.32 15.14
CA TYR A 395 -24.38 2.31 15.28
C TYR A 395 -24.37 2.94 16.67
N THR A 396 -23.24 3.50 17.05
CA THR A 396 -23.13 4.35 18.25
C THR A 396 -22.76 5.77 17.83
N ALA A 397 -23.58 6.74 18.22
CA ALA A 397 -23.27 8.15 18.10
C ALA A 397 -22.59 8.66 19.37
N TRP A 398 -21.60 9.52 19.18
CA TRP A 398 -20.93 10.31 20.21
C TRP A 398 -21.13 11.78 19.84
N GLU A 399 -21.94 12.47 20.62
CA GLU A 399 -22.49 13.79 20.29
C GLU A 399 -21.81 14.87 21.15
N PHE A 400 -21.52 16.01 20.54
CA PHE A 400 -20.87 17.18 21.14
C PHE A 400 -21.83 18.38 21.04
N PRO A 401 -22.88 18.43 21.89
CA PRO A 401 -23.89 19.48 21.81
C PRO A 401 -23.29 20.88 21.92
N HIS A 402 -23.84 21.83 21.15
CA HIS A 402 -23.43 23.24 21.21
C HIS A 402 -21.94 23.51 20.90
N LEU A 403 -21.25 22.58 20.22
CA LEU A 403 -19.88 22.80 19.76
C LEU A 403 -19.84 24.00 18.81
N SER A 404 -19.18 25.09 19.22
CA SER A 404 -19.12 26.36 18.47
C SER A 404 -17.82 26.56 17.69
N ARG A 405 -16.77 25.80 18.03
CA ARG A 405 -15.46 25.81 17.37
C ARG A 405 -14.98 24.37 17.17
N PRO A 406 -14.12 24.11 16.17
CA PRO A 406 -13.53 22.79 16.03
C PRO A 406 -12.78 22.36 17.28
N ALA A 407 -12.85 21.07 17.56
CA ALA A 407 -12.08 20.42 18.62
C ALA A 407 -11.39 19.18 18.03
N GLN A 408 -10.60 18.48 18.83
CA GLN A 408 -10.08 17.16 18.49
C GLN A 408 -10.45 16.16 19.58
N ALA A 409 -10.82 14.96 19.19
CA ALA A 409 -11.24 13.91 20.10
C ALA A 409 -10.47 12.62 19.83
N LEU A 410 -9.94 12.04 20.91
CA LEU A 410 -9.33 10.72 20.90
C LEU A 410 -10.41 9.68 21.16
N LEU A 411 -10.71 8.87 20.15
CA LEU A 411 -11.61 7.73 20.24
C LEU A 411 -10.81 6.51 20.69
N ILE A 412 -11.12 5.96 21.86
CA ILE A 412 -10.45 4.80 22.45
C ILE A 412 -11.38 3.60 22.40
N PHE A 413 -10.97 2.54 21.70
CA PHE A 413 -11.75 1.32 21.50
C PHE A 413 -11.58 0.33 22.67
N ARG A 414 -12.43 -0.71 22.70
CA ARG A 414 -12.39 -1.73 23.75
C ARG A 414 -11.08 -2.51 23.85
N ASP A 415 -10.39 -2.70 22.72
CA ASP A 415 -9.06 -3.34 22.67
C ASP A 415 -7.93 -2.41 23.15
N GLY A 416 -8.25 -1.16 23.49
CA GLY A 416 -7.30 -0.14 23.93
C GLY A 416 -6.65 0.65 22.78
N SER A 417 -6.82 0.21 21.53
CA SER A 417 -6.38 0.98 20.35
C SER A 417 -7.25 2.23 20.15
N GLY A 418 -6.83 3.16 19.30
CA GLY A 418 -7.58 4.41 19.15
C GLY A 418 -7.16 5.31 18.00
N THR A 419 -7.98 6.29 17.68
CA THR A 419 -7.71 7.28 16.61
C THR A 419 -8.04 8.69 17.08
N LEU A 420 -7.28 9.67 16.61
CA LEU A 420 -7.44 11.08 16.94
C LEU A 420 -8.06 11.81 15.77
N LEU A 421 -9.28 12.31 15.94
CA LEU A 421 -10.06 12.90 14.86
C LEU A 421 -10.53 14.31 15.22
N PRO A 422 -10.62 15.25 14.26
CA PRO A 422 -11.23 16.55 14.49
C PRO A 422 -12.75 16.41 14.64
N VAL A 423 -13.35 17.27 15.45
CA VAL A 423 -14.81 17.44 15.58
C VAL A 423 -15.15 18.80 15.00
N PHE A 424 -16.09 18.86 14.06
CA PHE A 424 -16.48 20.11 13.40
C PHE A 424 -17.91 20.52 13.77
N PRO A 425 -18.19 21.81 14.04
CA PRO A 425 -19.52 22.30 14.43
C PRO A 425 -20.69 22.01 13.48
N ARG A 426 -20.44 21.65 12.21
CA ARG A 426 -21.48 21.60 11.15
C ARG A 426 -21.60 20.25 10.47
N CYS A 427 -20.85 19.25 10.92
CA CYS A 427 -20.90 17.89 10.40
C CYS A 427 -20.56 16.88 11.49
N ALA A 428 -20.88 15.62 11.24
CA ALA A 428 -20.42 14.52 12.08
C ALA A 428 -19.52 13.59 11.25
N GLY A 429 -18.44 13.11 11.88
CA GLY A 429 -17.57 12.10 11.29
C GLY A 429 -18.23 10.73 11.37
N ILE A 430 -18.26 10.00 10.26
CA ILE A 430 -18.72 8.61 10.22
C ILE A 430 -17.48 7.73 10.08
N VAL A 431 -17.27 6.91 11.10
CA VAL A 431 -16.13 6.01 11.26
C VAL A 431 -16.64 4.58 11.14
N GLU A 432 -16.24 3.91 10.08
CA GLU A 432 -16.74 2.58 9.72
C GLU A 432 -15.58 1.60 9.58
N PHE A 433 -15.53 0.64 10.49
CA PHE A 433 -14.49 -0.41 10.52
C PHE A 433 -14.83 -1.56 9.58
N ASP A 434 -13.81 -2.03 8.86
CA ASP A 434 -13.89 -3.28 8.09
C ASP A 434 -13.49 -4.51 8.93
N ALA A 435 -13.61 -5.69 8.32
CA ALA A 435 -13.29 -6.96 8.97
C ALA A 435 -11.78 -7.17 9.19
N GLU A 436 -10.92 -6.45 8.46
CA GLU A 436 -9.46 -6.57 8.51
C GLU A 436 -8.84 -5.63 9.56
N GLY A 437 -9.67 -4.78 10.18
CA GLY A 437 -9.27 -3.86 11.24
C GLY A 437 -8.96 -2.45 10.77
N GLY A 438 -9.00 -2.20 9.45
CA GLY A 438 -9.00 -0.86 8.89
C GLY A 438 -10.32 -0.14 9.15
N PHE A 439 -10.33 1.18 8.97
CA PHE A 439 -11.57 1.94 8.96
C PHE A 439 -11.60 2.95 7.81
N THR A 440 -12.80 3.42 7.49
CA THR A 440 -13.02 4.56 6.62
C THR A 440 -13.57 5.73 7.42
N LEU A 441 -13.14 6.94 7.07
CA LEU A 441 -13.61 8.19 7.66
C LEU A 441 -14.26 9.05 6.58
N ARG A 442 -15.37 9.69 6.94
CA ARG A 442 -16.05 10.70 6.12
C ARG A 442 -16.78 11.68 7.01
N TYR A 443 -16.99 12.91 6.56
CA TYR A 443 -17.82 13.87 7.30
C TYR A 443 -19.14 14.13 6.59
N GLU A 444 -20.24 13.83 7.25
CA GLU A 444 -21.58 14.08 6.73
C GLU A 444 -22.16 15.36 7.36
N PRO A 445 -22.72 16.30 6.58
CA PRO A 445 -23.32 17.52 7.11
C PRO A 445 -24.46 17.22 8.08
N LEU A 446 -24.65 18.08 9.09
CA LEU A 446 -25.82 17.96 9.96
C LEU A 446 -27.12 18.21 9.18
N GLU A 447 -28.24 17.72 9.73
CA GLU A 447 -29.57 17.87 9.16
C GLU A 447 -29.86 19.36 8.85
N GLY A 448 -30.26 19.64 7.61
CA GLY A 448 -30.53 20.99 7.11
C GLY A 448 -29.30 21.81 6.67
N GLN A 449 -28.07 21.29 6.78
CA GLN A 449 -26.86 22.01 6.34
C GLN A 449 -26.60 21.92 4.82
N ALA A 450 -27.19 20.94 4.15
CA ALA A 450 -27.07 20.74 2.70
C ALA A 450 -28.39 20.23 2.11
N GLY A 451 -28.67 20.62 0.86
CA GLY A 451 -29.82 20.12 0.11
C GLY A 451 -29.61 18.69 -0.39
N ALA A 452 -30.69 18.01 -0.78
CA ALA A 452 -30.64 16.61 -1.22
C ALA A 452 -29.76 16.39 -2.47
N GLU A 453 -29.72 17.38 -3.38
CA GLU A 453 -28.86 17.33 -4.58
C GLU A 453 -27.37 17.46 -4.22
N ASP A 454 -27.01 18.44 -3.39
CA ASP A 454 -25.64 18.60 -2.87
C ASP A 454 -25.16 17.33 -2.14
N LEU A 455 -26.03 16.72 -1.33
CA LEU A 455 -25.70 15.48 -0.59
C LEU A 455 -25.48 14.29 -1.52
N ARG A 456 -26.33 14.13 -2.54
CA ARG A 456 -26.19 13.06 -3.55
C ARG A 456 -24.88 13.21 -4.32
N GLU A 457 -24.57 14.42 -4.77
CA GLU A 457 -23.32 14.72 -5.47
C GLU A 457 -22.09 14.55 -4.57
N LEU A 458 -22.17 14.97 -3.30
CA LEU A 458 -21.12 14.77 -2.30
C LEU A 458 -20.83 13.29 -2.07
N ARG A 459 -21.87 12.47 -1.84
CA ARG A 459 -21.72 11.03 -1.61
C ARG A 459 -21.15 10.32 -2.82
N TRP A 460 -21.54 10.72 -4.03
CA TRP A 460 -20.97 10.21 -5.27
C TRP A 460 -19.46 10.48 -5.38
N LEU A 461 -19.06 11.75 -5.25
CA LEU A 461 -17.66 12.17 -5.32
C LEU A 461 -16.81 11.50 -4.25
N ARG A 462 -17.31 11.48 -3.02
CA ARG A 462 -16.66 10.82 -1.90
C ARG A 462 -16.47 9.34 -2.15
N ALA A 463 -17.51 8.64 -2.61
CA ALA A 463 -17.43 7.21 -2.89
C ALA A 463 -16.39 6.92 -3.99
N ALA A 464 -16.38 7.71 -5.07
CA ALA A 464 -15.39 7.58 -6.15
C ALA A 464 -13.96 7.78 -5.63
N VAL A 465 -13.70 8.85 -4.88
CA VAL A 465 -12.36 9.14 -4.34
C VAL A 465 -11.94 8.10 -3.31
N ALA A 466 -12.79 7.81 -2.33
CA ALA A 466 -12.46 6.90 -1.23
C ALA A 466 -12.23 5.47 -1.72
N GLU A 467 -13.02 4.96 -2.67
CA GLU A 467 -12.81 3.62 -3.22
C GLU A 467 -11.57 3.53 -4.09
N SER A 468 -11.30 4.55 -4.90
CA SER A 468 -10.08 4.60 -5.69
C SER A 468 -8.84 4.67 -4.80
N ALA A 469 -8.90 5.46 -3.72
CA ALA A 469 -7.79 5.60 -2.78
C ALA A 469 -7.56 4.33 -1.97
N ARG A 470 -8.63 3.67 -1.52
CA ARG A 470 -8.58 2.38 -0.81
C ARG A 470 -7.94 1.28 -1.67
N GLN A 471 -8.19 1.29 -2.98
CA GLN A 471 -7.61 0.33 -3.93
C GLN A 471 -6.21 0.74 -4.43
N GLY A 472 -5.66 1.88 -3.98
CA GLY A 472 -4.34 2.35 -4.41
C GLY A 472 -4.26 2.80 -5.88
N ILE A 473 -5.41 3.10 -6.50
CA ILE A 473 -5.54 3.48 -7.92
C ILE A 473 -5.97 4.94 -8.12
N PHE A 474 -6.06 5.72 -7.04
CA PHE A 474 -6.44 7.13 -7.11
C PHE A 474 -5.26 7.98 -7.59
N ALA A 475 -5.13 8.10 -8.90
CA ALA A 475 -4.25 9.05 -9.57
C ALA A 475 -5.09 10.11 -10.30
N LEU A 476 -4.64 11.36 -10.30
CA LEU A 476 -5.32 12.46 -10.99
C LEU A 476 -4.49 12.95 -12.18
N GLU A 477 -5.12 13.12 -13.33
CA GLU A 477 -4.56 13.98 -14.37
C GLU A 477 -4.78 15.48 -14.04
N PRO A 478 -3.96 16.42 -14.54
CA PRO A 478 -4.15 17.85 -14.29
C PRO A 478 -5.53 18.40 -14.71
N ALA A 479 -6.16 17.79 -15.72
CA ALA A 479 -7.52 18.15 -16.15
C ALA A 479 -8.57 17.67 -15.14
N SER A 480 -8.49 16.41 -14.70
CA SER A 480 -9.35 15.83 -13.68
C SER A 480 -9.20 16.55 -12.33
N ALA A 481 -7.97 16.94 -11.98
CA ALA A 481 -7.67 17.73 -10.78
C ALA A 481 -8.44 19.07 -10.76
N ARG A 482 -8.50 19.78 -11.90
CA ARG A 482 -9.29 21.02 -12.05
C ARG A 482 -10.78 20.78 -11.90
N MET A 483 -11.29 19.70 -12.49
CA MET A 483 -12.71 19.40 -12.43
C MET A 483 -13.15 18.98 -11.03
N LEU A 484 -12.35 18.14 -10.36
CA LEU A 484 -12.56 17.73 -8.98
C LEU A 484 -12.58 18.97 -8.06
N GLU A 485 -11.63 19.89 -8.22
CA GLU A 485 -11.61 21.15 -7.46
C GLU A 485 -12.89 21.97 -7.69
N SER A 486 -13.33 22.11 -8.95
CA SER A 486 -14.55 22.84 -9.31
C SER A 486 -15.79 22.24 -8.63
N ARG A 487 -15.92 20.92 -8.64
CA ARG A 487 -17.04 20.21 -7.99
C ARG A 487 -16.98 20.33 -6.48
N MET A 488 -15.83 20.13 -5.85
CA MET A 488 -15.66 20.32 -4.40
C MET A 488 -15.99 21.76 -3.98
N ARG A 489 -15.60 22.76 -4.78
CA ARG A 489 -15.94 24.17 -4.56
C ARG A 489 -17.45 24.43 -4.70
N GLY A 490 -18.11 23.83 -5.69
CA GLY A 490 -19.57 23.87 -5.84
C GLY A 490 -20.29 23.33 -4.60
N LEU A 491 -19.77 22.24 -4.04
CA LEU A 491 -20.20 21.66 -2.77
C LEU A 491 -19.68 22.41 -1.53
N ARG A 492 -19.02 23.56 -1.68
CA ARG A 492 -18.49 24.38 -0.56
C ARG A 492 -17.62 23.59 0.41
N PHE A 493 -16.97 22.53 -0.08
CA PHE A 493 -16.13 21.61 0.70
C PHE A 493 -16.84 21.09 1.97
N LEU A 494 -18.11 20.66 1.82
CA LEU A 494 -18.91 20.06 2.89
C LEU A 494 -18.21 18.91 3.64
N ASP A 495 -17.28 18.23 2.98
CA ASP A 495 -16.46 17.18 3.58
C ASP A 495 -14.97 17.54 3.53
N PRO A 496 -14.36 17.91 4.68
CA PRO A 496 -12.93 18.20 4.76
C PRO A 496 -12.02 17.01 4.42
N VAL A 497 -12.50 15.78 4.59
CA VAL A 497 -11.73 14.55 4.28
C VAL A 497 -11.64 14.32 2.77
N LEU A 498 -12.69 14.66 2.01
CA LEU A 498 -12.63 14.62 0.55
C LEU A 498 -11.54 15.56 0.00
N ALA A 499 -11.48 16.77 0.57
CA ALA A 499 -10.43 17.73 0.25
C ALA A 499 -9.02 17.20 0.62
N LEU A 500 -8.91 16.51 1.75
CA LEU A 500 -7.66 15.90 2.18
C LEU A 500 -7.15 14.87 1.16
N HIS A 501 -8.00 13.97 0.68
CA HIS A 501 -7.63 13.03 -0.39
C HIS A 501 -7.16 13.77 -1.65
N ALA A 502 -7.88 14.82 -2.06
CA ALA A 502 -7.49 15.62 -3.23
C ALA A 502 -6.12 16.29 -3.04
N ALA A 503 -5.79 16.77 -1.84
CA ALA A 503 -4.50 17.39 -1.55
C ALA A 503 -3.33 16.40 -1.69
N TYR A 504 -3.50 15.16 -1.24
CA TYR A 504 -2.49 14.12 -1.45
C TYR A 504 -2.31 13.80 -2.94
N ALA A 505 -3.38 13.74 -3.72
CA ALA A 505 -3.27 13.54 -5.16
C ALA A 505 -2.67 14.76 -5.90
N TYR A 506 -2.98 15.99 -5.49
CA TYR A 506 -2.35 17.21 -6.03
C TYR A 506 -0.84 17.22 -5.78
N ARG A 507 -0.40 16.69 -4.63
CA ARG A 507 1.02 16.53 -4.32
C ARG A 507 1.71 15.58 -5.29
N GLU A 508 1.09 14.45 -5.63
CA GLU A 508 1.65 13.46 -6.55
C GLU A 508 1.91 14.03 -7.95
N ILE A 509 1.06 14.95 -8.41
CA ILE A 509 1.25 15.67 -9.68
C ILE A 509 2.00 17.00 -9.58
N GLY A 510 2.50 17.36 -8.39
CA GLY A 510 3.30 18.56 -8.16
C GLY A 510 2.52 19.89 -8.16
N GLU A 511 1.19 19.86 -8.00
CA GLU A 511 0.31 21.04 -8.01
C GLU A 511 0.25 21.70 -6.62
N ILE A 512 1.38 22.18 -6.11
CA ILE A 512 1.50 22.78 -4.76
C ILE A 512 0.59 24.01 -4.58
N ASP A 513 0.44 24.84 -5.62
CA ASP A 513 -0.42 26.04 -5.56
C ASP A 513 -1.89 25.68 -5.28
N ARG A 514 -2.36 24.52 -5.75
CA ARG A 514 -3.70 24.02 -5.44
C ARG A 514 -3.83 23.60 -3.97
N ILE A 515 -2.79 22.97 -3.42
CA ILE A 515 -2.76 22.59 -2.00
C ILE A 515 -2.84 23.85 -1.13
N LEU A 516 -2.08 24.89 -1.47
CA LEU A 516 -2.11 26.18 -0.80
C LEU A 516 -3.51 26.82 -0.88
N ALA A 517 -4.09 26.91 -2.07
CA ALA A 517 -5.43 27.47 -2.26
C ALA A 517 -6.52 26.68 -1.50
N LEU A 518 -6.39 25.35 -1.45
CA LEU A 518 -7.29 24.46 -0.74
C LEU A 518 -7.19 24.64 0.78
N GLN A 519 -5.97 24.73 1.31
CA GLN A 519 -5.73 25.00 2.72
C GLN A 519 -6.28 26.37 3.13
N ASP A 520 -6.04 27.41 2.33
CA ASP A 520 -6.58 28.76 2.55
C ASP A 520 -8.11 28.76 2.62
N TYR A 521 -8.76 28.02 1.72
CA TYR A 521 -10.20 27.90 1.70
C TYR A 521 -10.72 27.20 2.97
N LEU A 522 -10.15 26.04 3.30
CA LEU A 522 -10.59 25.24 4.44
C LEU A 522 -10.30 25.92 5.78
N TRP A 523 -9.19 26.63 5.89
CA TRP A 523 -8.91 27.43 7.09
C TRP A 523 -9.98 28.51 7.30
N ARG A 524 -10.39 29.21 6.24
CA ARG A 524 -11.46 30.23 6.33
C ARG A 524 -12.83 29.63 6.62
N SER A 525 -13.11 28.39 6.20
CA SER A 525 -14.41 27.76 6.40
C SER A 525 -14.53 26.99 7.73
N LEU A 526 -13.44 26.35 8.17
CA LEU A 526 -13.40 25.53 9.38
C LEU A 526 -12.88 26.29 10.59
N ASP A 527 -12.20 27.44 10.42
CA ASP A 527 -11.50 28.18 11.49
C ASP A 527 -10.33 27.39 12.12
N VAL A 528 -9.82 26.39 11.40
CA VAL A 528 -8.67 25.57 11.82
C VAL A 528 -7.88 25.07 10.61
N ARG A 529 -6.56 24.93 10.77
CA ARG A 529 -5.71 24.29 9.76
C ARG A 529 -5.72 22.79 9.97
N LEU A 530 -5.95 22.00 8.93
CA LEU A 530 -5.77 20.55 9.05
C LEU A 530 -4.29 20.20 9.01
N PHE A 531 -3.83 19.30 9.89
CA PHE A 531 -2.42 18.96 10.01
C PHE A 531 -1.80 18.54 8.68
N ASP A 532 -2.41 17.57 8.00
CA ASP A 532 -1.92 17.06 6.72
C ASP A 532 -1.88 18.15 5.65
N LEU A 533 -2.87 19.05 5.58
CA LEU A 533 -2.84 20.15 4.62
C LEU A 533 -1.70 21.12 4.93
N ALA A 534 -1.49 21.44 6.20
CA ALA A 534 -0.39 22.29 6.64
C ALA A 534 0.98 21.63 6.39
N LEU A 535 1.06 20.30 6.46
CA LEU A 535 2.25 19.53 6.11
C LEU A 535 2.51 19.61 4.59
N LEU A 536 1.48 19.35 3.79
CA LEU A 536 1.56 19.28 2.34
C LEU A 536 1.81 20.64 1.68
N SER A 537 1.25 21.72 2.25
CA SER A 537 1.47 23.09 1.81
C SER A 537 2.82 23.66 2.23
N ARG A 538 3.57 22.93 3.06
CA ARG A 538 4.84 23.34 3.70
C ARG A 538 4.68 24.46 4.74
N ASP A 539 3.46 24.79 5.16
CA ASP A 539 3.23 25.76 6.24
C ASP A 539 3.88 25.33 7.55
N LEU A 540 3.85 24.03 7.86
CA LEU A 540 4.51 23.47 9.04
C LEU A 540 6.05 23.63 9.03
N LEU A 541 6.65 24.02 7.90
CA LEU A 541 8.09 24.28 7.78
C LEU A 541 8.45 25.75 8.02
N ARG A 542 7.46 26.66 8.00
CA ARG A 542 7.68 28.12 8.03
C ARG A 542 7.59 28.71 9.44
N GLU A 543 6.86 28.07 10.35
CA GLU A 543 6.64 28.52 11.73
C GLU A 543 7.11 27.44 12.73
N ASP A 544 7.56 27.85 13.93
CA ASP A 544 7.85 26.90 15.00
C ASP A 544 6.52 26.28 15.47
N TYR A 545 6.42 24.95 15.36
CA TYR A 545 5.21 24.20 15.68
C TYR A 545 4.83 24.38 17.16
N ALA A 546 3.75 25.14 17.41
CA ALA A 546 3.26 25.41 18.77
C ALA A 546 2.08 24.52 19.20
N GLY A 547 1.64 23.56 18.37
CA GLY A 547 0.45 22.72 18.60
C GLY A 547 -0.89 23.48 18.57
N ALA A 548 -0.92 24.74 18.99
CA ALA A 548 -2.06 25.65 18.94
C ALA A 548 -2.27 26.19 17.52
N GLY A 549 -3.09 25.49 16.72
CA GLY A 549 -3.56 26.01 15.43
C GLY A 549 -3.59 25.01 14.27
N VAL A 550 -3.27 23.74 14.52
CA VAL A 550 -3.52 22.63 13.58
C VAL A 550 -4.31 21.51 14.25
N MET A 551 -5.23 20.87 13.52
CA MET A 551 -6.03 19.75 14.02
C MET A 551 -6.16 18.61 12.98
N PRO A 552 -6.20 17.34 13.43
CA PRO A 552 -5.76 16.94 14.75
C PRO A 552 -4.27 17.25 14.93
N ALA A 553 -3.76 17.18 16.14
CA ALA A 553 -2.36 17.56 16.40
C ALA A 553 -1.34 16.55 15.81
N ALA A 554 -1.82 15.50 15.12
CA ALA A 554 -1.03 14.52 14.38
C ALA A 554 -1.66 14.27 12.99
N PRO A 555 -0.94 13.65 12.03
CA PRO A 555 -1.51 13.26 10.74
C PRO A 555 -2.78 12.42 10.84
N LEU A 556 -3.77 12.74 10.00
CA LEU A 556 -4.99 11.95 9.81
C LEU A 556 -4.78 10.72 8.92
N LEU A 557 -3.93 10.85 7.90
CA LEU A 557 -3.58 9.75 7.00
C LEU A 557 -2.20 9.21 7.36
N SER A 558 -2.04 7.88 7.33
CA SER A 558 -0.75 7.24 7.64
C SER A 558 0.35 7.64 6.66
N THR A 559 -0.01 8.02 5.42
CA THR A 559 0.92 8.60 4.44
C THR A 559 1.58 9.88 4.97
N GLY A 560 0.87 10.69 5.76
CA GLY A 560 1.42 11.91 6.36
C GLY A 560 2.63 11.62 7.26
N TRP A 561 2.58 10.55 8.04
CA TRP A 561 3.71 10.08 8.85
C TRP A 561 4.94 9.72 8.01
N VAL A 562 4.75 9.12 6.82
CA VAL A 562 5.84 8.80 5.90
C VAL A 562 6.44 10.07 5.30
N LEU A 563 5.61 11.05 4.95
CA LEU A 563 6.06 12.30 4.34
C LEU A 563 6.82 13.20 5.30
N MET A 564 6.50 13.13 6.60
CA MET A 564 7.13 13.95 7.63
C MET A 564 8.66 13.83 7.67
N ASP A 565 9.20 12.62 7.48
CA ASP A 565 10.65 12.39 7.42
C ASP A 565 11.29 13.07 6.22
N SER A 566 10.59 13.06 5.08
CA SER A 566 11.07 13.65 3.82
C SER A 566 10.98 15.18 3.81
N LEU A 567 10.03 15.75 4.56
CA LEU A 567 9.75 17.19 4.58
C LEU A 567 10.47 17.94 5.71
N GLY A 568 11.18 17.26 6.61
CA GLY A 568 12.07 17.91 7.60
C GLY A 568 11.34 18.74 8.67
N CYS A 569 10.18 18.27 9.14
CA CYS A 569 9.37 19.00 10.10
C CYS A 569 9.99 19.04 11.52
N LYS A 570 10.05 20.24 12.13
CA LYS A 570 10.48 20.48 13.52
C LYS A 570 9.40 20.08 14.53
N LEU A 571 8.84 18.88 14.43
CA LEU A 571 7.86 18.43 15.40
C LEU A 571 8.53 18.04 16.72
N PRO A 572 7.85 18.22 17.86
CA PRO A 572 8.30 17.70 19.15
C PRO A 572 8.68 16.21 19.01
N PRO A 573 9.81 15.75 19.57
CA PRO A 573 10.22 14.35 19.52
C PRO A 573 9.10 13.38 19.91
N GLU A 574 8.29 13.76 20.88
CA GLU A 574 7.14 13.01 21.40
C GLU A 574 6.08 12.72 20.32
N VAL A 575 5.86 13.67 19.40
CA VAL A 575 4.94 13.49 18.26
C VAL A 575 5.57 12.59 17.19
N ARG A 576 6.88 12.71 16.96
CA ARG A 576 7.59 11.83 16.00
C ARG A 576 7.62 10.38 16.46
N GLU A 577 7.72 10.15 17.76
CA GLU A 577 7.64 8.82 18.38
C GLU A 577 6.25 8.18 18.23
N LEU A 578 5.18 8.92 17.93
CA LEU A 578 3.86 8.32 17.72
C LEU A 578 3.80 7.43 16.47
N ARG A 579 4.67 7.68 15.47
CA ARG A 579 4.68 6.94 14.20
C ARG A 579 4.90 5.44 14.37
N GLN A 580 5.77 5.03 15.28
CA GLN A 580 6.04 3.60 15.53
C GLN A 580 4.84 2.86 16.14
N TYR A 581 3.82 3.59 16.59
CA TYR A 581 2.60 3.03 17.15
C TYR A 581 1.40 3.10 16.17
N ASP A 582 1.60 3.58 14.94
CA ASP A 582 0.58 3.49 13.89
C ASP A 582 0.46 2.04 13.40
N THR A 583 -0.77 1.54 13.27
CA THR A 583 -1.04 0.15 12.83
C THR A 583 -0.84 -0.05 11.33
N GLY A 584 -0.54 1.02 10.59
CA GLY A 584 -0.33 0.97 9.15
C GLY A 584 -1.64 0.92 8.35
N SER A 585 -2.78 1.30 8.92
CA SER A 585 -4.05 1.47 8.19
C SER A 585 -4.00 2.65 7.20
N LEU A 586 -5.04 2.88 6.38
CA LEU A 586 -5.12 4.08 5.52
C LEU A 586 -5.18 5.36 6.37
N TRP A 587 -6.09 5.34 7.35
CA TRP A 587 -6.24 6.36 8.38
C TRP A 587 -5.39 6.02 9.58
N THR A 588 -4.80 7.05 10.21
CA THR A 588 -3.95 6.86 11.37
C THR A 588 -4.74 6.18 12.50
N HIS A 589 -4.22 5.05 12.96
CA HIS A 589 -4.81 4.23 14.01
C HIS A 589 -3.70 3.75 14.94
N TYR A 590 -3.79 4.11 16.21
CA TYR A 590 -2.74 3.85 17.19
C TYR A 590 -2.98 2.56 17.95
N THR A 591 -1.90 1.83 18.23
CA THR A 591 -1.88 0.72 19.20
C THR A 591 -2.24 1.23 20.62
N PRO A 592 -2.57 0.33 21.57
CA PRO A 592 -2.82 0.73 22.95
C PRO A 592 -1.67 1.52 23.59
N GLU A 593 -0.42 1.24 23.21
CA GLU A 593 0.78 1.98 23.63
C GLU A 593 0.74 3.42 23.10
N GLY A 594 0.48 3.58 21.80
CA GLY A 594 0.39 4.88 21.16
C GLY A 594 -0.73 5.74 21.74
N VAL A 595 -1.89 5.14 22.03
CA VAL A 595 -3.02 5.83 22.69
C VAL A 595 -2.62 6.41 24.05
N ARG A 596 -1.87 5.65 24.87
CA ARG A 596 -1.41 6.14 26.19
C ARG A 596 -0.47 7.34 26.08
N ILE A 597 0.45 7.30 25.13
CA ILE A 597 1.40 8.39 24.87
C ILE A 597 0.65 9.62 24.37
N LEU A 598 -0.25 9.42 23.41
CA LEU A 598 -1.05 10.48 22.83
C LEU A 598 -1.96 11.14 23.87
N GLU A 599 -2.62 10.35 24.72
CA GLU A 599 -3.46 10.87 25.80
C GLU A 599 -2.63 11.72 26.78
N ALA A 600 -1.46 11.25 27.20
CA ALA A 600 -0.56 12.02 28.06
C ALA A 600 -0.09 13.33 27.41
N TRP A 601 0.15 13.31 26.10
CA TRP A 601 0.57 14.48 25.34
C TRP A 601 -0.55 15.52 25.16
N LEU A 602 -1.79 15.08 25.00
CA LEU A 602 -2.96 15.96 24.87
C LEU A 602 -3.36 16.62 26.20
N GLN A 603 -2.80 16.20 27.35
CA GLN A 603 -3.07 16.83 28.64
C GLN A 603 -2.51 18.27 28.68
N PRO A 604 -3.32 19.27 29.07
CA PRO A 604 -2.85 20.65 29.15
C PRO A 604 -1.80 20.85 30.26
N ALA A 605 -0.74 21.60 29.95
CA ALA A 605 0.44 21.79 30.81
C ALA A 605 0.21 22.63 32.10
N SER A 606 -1.02 23.09 32.39
CA SER A 606 -1.29 23.91 33.59
C SER A 606 -2.68 23.70 34.19
N GLY A 607 -2.70 23.08 35.39
CA GLY A 607 -3.88 22.96 36.27
C GLY A 607 -4.91 21.91 35.81
N PRO A 608 -5.85 21.50 36.67
CA PRO A 608 -6.84 20.50 36.32
C PRO A 608 -7.81 21.12 35.31
N ALA A 609 -7.50 21.01 34.03
CA ALA A 609 -8.51 21.14 33.00
C ALA A 609 -9.59 20.10 33.34
N GLU A 610 -10.85 20.53 33.38
CA GLU A 610 -11.97 19.59 33.52
C GLU A 610 -11.85 18.59 32.37
N VAL A 611 -11.43 17.37 32.70
CA VAL A 611 -11.29 16.29 31.75
C VAL A 611 -12.72 15.80 31.47
N TYR A 612 -13.28 16.19 30.34
CA TYR A 612 -14.61 15.75 29.91
C TYR A 612 -14.50 14.35 29.29
N GLU A 613 -14.35 13.35 30.15
CA GLU A 613 -14.35 11.94 29.80
C GLU A 613 -15.75 11.36 29.90
N MET A 614 -16.13 10.54 28.92
CA MET A 614 -17.29 9.67 29.04
C MET A 614 -16.88 8.24 28.69
N GLU A 615 -17.03 7.34 29.66
CA GLU A 615 -16.99 5.90 29.43
C GLU A 615 -18.34 5.44 28.87
N ALA A 616 -18.32 4.51 27.93
CA ALA A 616 -19.54 3.84 27.47
C ALA A 616 -20.28 3.22 28.67
N PRO A 617 -21.64 3.24 28.71
CA PRO A 617 -22.40 2.57 29.75
C PRO A 617 -21.94 1.10 29.88
N ARG A 618 -21.63 0.65 31.11
CA ARG A 618 -21.37 -0.78 31.34
C ARG A 618 -22.65 -1.55 31.00
N ALA A 619 -22.52 -2.52 30.09
CA ALA A 619 -23.60 -3.41 29.68
C ALA A 619 -24.15 -4.22 30.87
#